data_AF-A0A151JH55-F1
#
_entry.id   AF-A0A151JH55-F1
#
_cell.length_a   1.000
_cell.length_b   1.000
_cell.length_c   1.000
_cell.angle_alpha   90.00
_cell.angle_beta   90.00
_cell.angle_gamma   90.00
#
_symmetry.space_group_name_H-M   'P 1'
#
loop_
_entity.id
_entity.type
_entity.pdbx_description
1 polymer ?
#
loop_
_entity_poly.entity_id
_entity_poly.type
_entity_poly.pdbx_seq_one_letter_code
_entity_poly.pdbx_strand_id
1 'polypeptide(L)'
;MQNKKLQQSLKDITESINSEIKHENPHFDCMTSDDLMFYFNSYTLGMYAVVDRVMVEDCISIASTLSEKAQIVDFVVGMLNKAYSEHNIYQSILFTNYESAVNSFTLTEHRFAQLVVEMCSDTRFVEPNPQLYSVLSVVVNHFAEDFIEPLHVQLLEEAKLVCLTKMFLAIQEQKQDLKLVS
;
A
#
# COMPACT_ATOMS: atom_id res chain seq x y z
N MET A 1 -18.88 8.95 8.37
CA MET A 1 -18.57 8.84 9.82
C MET A 1 -17.07 8.63 9.92
N GLN A 2 -16.33 9.41 10.69
CA GLN A 2 -14.85 9.36 10.65
C GLN A 2 -14.35 8.13 11.42
N ASN A 3 -13.63 7.24 10.74
CA ASN A 3 -13.18 5.96 11.29
C ASN A 3 -11.96 6.17 12.21
N LYS A 4 -12.21 6.52 13.47
CA LYS A 4 -11.17 6.87 14.45
C LYS A 4 -10.11 5.78 14.64
N LYS A 5 -10.48 4.51 14.45
CA LYS A 5 -9.55 3.38 14.61
C LYS A 5 -8.61 3.23 13.42
N LEU A 6 -9.10 3.49 12.20
CA LEU A 6 -8.25 3.61 11.02
C LEU A 6 -7.25 4.76 11.17
N GLN A 7 -7.71 5.93 11.64
CA GLN A 7 -6.84 7.08 11.89
C GLN A 7 -5.77 6.79 12.94
N GLN A 8 -6.14 6.09 14.02
CA GLN A 8 -5.17 5.66 15.02
C GLN A 8 -4.16 4.68 14.44
N SER A 9 -4.60 3.70 13.62
CA SER A 9 -3.70 2.74 12.98
C SER A 9 -2.72 3.42 12.02
N LEU A 10 -3.19 4.40 11.24
CA LEU A 10 -2.34 5.25 10.39
C LEU A 10 -1.33 6.04 11.20
N LYS A 11 -1.74 6.59 12.34
CA LYS A 11 -0.84 7.30 13.25
C LYS A 11 0.23 6.36 13.82
N ASP A 12 -0.16 5.19 14.32
CA ASP A 12 0.75 4.23 14.95
C ASP A 12 1.80 3.72 13.96
N ILE A 13 1.40 3.38 12.73
CA ILE A 13 2.35 2.92 11.71
C ILE A 13 3.28 4.07 11.26
N THR A 14 2.75 5.28 11.13
CA THR A 14 3.54 6.48 10.80
C THR A 14 4.60 6.75 11.85
N GLU A 15 4.23 6.72 13.14
CA GLU A 15 5.16 6.89 14.26
C GLU A 15 6.22 5.78 14.29
N SER A 16 5.83 4.54 14.00
CA SER A 16 6.75 3.40 13.93
C SER A 16 7.78 3.57 12.82
N ILE A 17 7.37 3.92 11.60
CA ILE A 17 8.28 4.17 10.48
C ILE A 17 9.22 5.35 10.77
N ASN A 18 8.67 6.46 11.28
CA ASN A 18 9.46 7.63 11.67
C ASN A 18 10.52 7.26 12.72
N SER A 19 10.19 6.41 13.69
CA SER A 19 11.15 5.91 14.68
C SER A 19 12.27 5.09 14.03
N GLU A 20 11.95 4.23 13.06
CA GLU A 20 12.96 3.45 12.34
C GLU A 20 13.91 4.35 11.53
N ILE A 21 13.38 5.34 10.81
CA ILE A 21 14.18 6.27 9.99
C ILE A 21 15.04 7.17 10.88
N LYS A 22 14.48 7.68 11.99
CA LYS A 22 15.22 8.51 12.96
C LYS A 22 16.44 7.79 13.53
N HIS A 23 16.34 6.48 13.73
CA HIS A 23 17.46 5.68 14.23
C HIS A 23 18.65 5.67 13.25
N GLU A 24 18.38 5.79 11.95
CA GLU A 24 19.39 5.73 10.89
C GLU A 24 19.88 7.11 10.43
N ASN A 25 19.08 8.16 10.63
CA ASN A 25 19.41 9.52 10.22
C ASN A 25 19.39 10.50 11.40
N PRO A 26 20.55 11.00 11.87
CA PRO A 26 20.62 11.97 12.97
C PRO A 26 20.07 13.36 12.63
N HIS A 27 19.83 13.68 11.35
CA HIS A 27 19.21 14.94 10.89
C HIS A 27 17.72 14.77 10.53
N PHE A 28 17.07 13.78 11.13
CA PHE A 28 15.70 13.41 10.84
C PHE A 28 14.66 14.43 11.34
N ASP A 29 13.70 14.76 10.46
CA ASP A 29 12.46 15.46 10.77
C ASP A 29 11.26 14.49 10.69
N CYS A 30 10.29 14.64 11.60
CA CYS A 30 9.12 13.78 11.67
C CYS A 30 8.20 14.01 10.47
N MET A 31 7.81 12.93 9.79
CA MET A 31 6.98 12.95 8.58
C MET A 31 5.53 12.53 8.89
N THR A 32 4.57 13.11 8.17
CA THR A 32 3.18 12.65 8.18
C THR A 32 3.00 11.37 7.36
N SER A 33 1.83 10.73 7.44
CA SER A 33 1.51 9.58 6.57
C SER A 33 1.63 9.92 5.09
N ASP A 34 1.23 11.13 4.71
CA ASP A 34 1.23 11.59 3.32
C ASP A 34 2.67 11.84 2.84
N ASP A 35 3.51 12.45 3.69
CA ASP A 35 4.94 12.59 3.42
C ASP A 35 5.58 11.21 3.21
N LEU A 36 5.32 10.24 4.11
CA LEU A 36 5.86 8.89 4.01
C LEU A 36 5.40 8.14 2.75
N MET A 37 4.18 8.41 2.26
CA MET A 37 3.69 7.80 1.03
C MET A 37 4.51 8.23 -0.21
N PHE A 38 5.06 9.45 -0.25
CA PHE A 38 6.03 9.84 -1.28
C PHE A 38 7.34 9.04 -1.17
N TYR A 39 7.79 8.73 0.05
CA TYR A 39 9.00 7.93 0.31
C TYR A 39 8.79 6.41 0.14
N PHE A 40 7.56 5.92 0.25
CA PHE A 40 7.25 4.51 0.04
C PHE A 40 7.77 4.02 -1.31
N ASN A 41 7.65 4.86 -2.35
CA ASN A 41 8.18 4.60 -3.68
C ASN A 41 9.71 4.40 -3.68
N SER A 42 10.47 5.10 -2.83
CA SER A 42 11.94 4.98 -2.80
C SER A 42 12.46 3.83 -1.91
N TYR A 43 11.78 3.51 -0.80
CA TYR A 43 12.26 2.47 0.14
C TYR A 43 11.82 1.04 -0.19
N THR A 44 10.66 0.84 -0.84
CA THR A 44 10.22 -0.51 -1.24
C THR A 44 10.88 -1.03 -2.52
N LEU A 45 11.36 -0.12 -3.37
CA LEU A 45 12.04 -0.47 -4.62
C LEU A 45 13.54 -0.77 -4.43
N GLY A 46 14.10 -0.48 -3.25
CA GLY A 46 15.54 -0.42 -3.01
C GLY A 46 16.28 -1.76 -2.84
N MET A 47 15.65 -2.90 -2.55
CA MET A 47 16.43 -4.14 -2.28
C MET A 47 15.90 -5.46 -2.85
N TYR A 48 14.62 -5.63 -3.20
CA TYR A 48 14.20 -6.81 -3.98
C TYR A 48 14.52 -6.70 -5.47
N ALA A 49 14.91 -5.50 -5.92
CA ALA A 49 15.28 -5.18 -7.30
C ALA A 49 16.67 -5.67 -7.73
N VAL A 50 17.35 -6.50 -6.92
CA VAL A 50 18.63 -7.09 -7.33
C VAL A 50 18.43 -8.41 -8.11
N VAL A 51 17.24 -9.01 -8.05
CA VAL A 51 16.91 -10.21 -8.85
C VAL A 51 15.89 -9.91 -9.96
N ASP A 52 14.92 -9.02 -9.73
CA ASP A 52 14.04 -8.47 -10.77
C ASP A 52 13.77 -6.99 -10.51
N ARG A 53 14.39 -6.11 -11.31
CA ARG A 53 14.27 -4.66 -11.15
C ARG A 53 12.84 -4.21 -11.45
N VAL A 54 12.00 -4.13 -10.44
CA VAL A 54 10.74 -3.36 -10.53
C VAL A 54 11.12 -1.91 -10.78
N MET A 55 10.93 -1.44 -12.02
CA MET A 55 11.19 -0.05 -12.36
C MET A 55 9.97 0.78 -11.94
N VAL A 56 10.20 1.93 -11.30
CA VAL A 56 9.13 2.92 -11.01
C VAL A 56 8.32 3.21 -12.28
N GLU A 57 9.01 3.27 -13.42
CA GLU A 57 8.42 3.51 -14.75
C GLU A 57 7.39 2.45 -15.14
N ASP A 58 7.62 1.18 -14.81
CA ASP A 58 6.67 0.10 -15.07
C ASP A 58 5.43 0.25 -14.19
N CYS A 59 5.61 0.59 -12.91
CA CYS A 59 4.50 0.83 -11.99
C CYS A 59 3.67 2.05 -12.41
N ILE A 60 4.31 3.13 -12.88
CA ILE A 60 3.63 4.30 -13.45
C ILE A 60 2.89 3.92 -14.73
N SER A 61 3.51 3.13 -15.60
CA SER A 61 2.90 2.66 -16.84
C SER A 61 1.64 1.85 -16.56
N ILE A 62 1.71 0.89 -15.63
CA ILE A 62 0.56 0.09 -15.19
C ILE A 62 -0.51 0.97 -14.56
N ALA A 63 -0.16 1.89 -13.64
CA ALA A 63 -1.12 2.82 -13.05
C ALA A 63 -1.80 3.69 -14.11
N SER A 64 -1.09 4.09 -15.16
CA SER A 64 -1.62 4.88 -16.26
C SER A 64 -2.62 4.11 -17.13
N THR A 65 -2.62 2.77 -17.09
CA THR A 65 -3.65 1.96 -17.75
C THR A 65 -5.02 2.08 -17.06
N LEU A 66 -5.05 2.47 -15.78
CA LEU A 66 -6.26 2.76 -15.00
C LEU A 66 -6.79 4.17 -15.32
N SER A 67 -7.00 4.46 -16.60
CA SER A 67 -7.30 5.81 -17.09
C SER A 67 -8.67 6.36 -16.66
N GLU A 68 -9.56 5.53 -16.15
CA GLU A 68 -10.88 5.94 -15.65
C GLU A 68 -10.95 5.94 -14.12
N LYS A 69 -11.61 6.96 -13.55
CA LYS A 69 -11.77 7.08 -12.08
C LYS A 69 -12.40 5.84 -11.44
N ALA A 70 -13.36 5.22 -12.11
CA ALA A 70 -13.97 3.98 -11.65
C ALA A 70 -12.95 2.84 -11.56
N GLN A 71 -12.07 2.70 -12.56
CA GLN A 71 -11.01 1.70 -12.56
C GLN A 71 -9.98 1.94 -11.46
N ILE A 72 -9.69 3.19 -11.13
CA ILE A 72 -8.81 3.55 -10.01
C ILE A 72 -9.41 3.09 -8.68
N VAL A 73 -10.70 3.35 -8.45
CA VAL A 73 -11.41 2.89 -7.25
C VAL A 73 -11.47 1.37 -7.19
N ASP A 74 -11.85 0.72 -8.30
CA ASP A 74 -11.93 -0.74 -8.42
C ASP A 74 -10.56 -1.39 -8.15
N PHE A 75 -9.48 -0.81 -8.67
CA PHE A 75 -8.12 -1.28 -8.40
C PHE A 75 -7.80 -1.19 -6.90
N VAL A 76 -8.10 -0.07 -6.25
CA VAL A 76 -7.89 0.09 -4.81
C VAL A 76 -8.70 -0.93 -4.01
N VAL A 77 -9.99 -1.11 -4.31
CA VAL A 77 -10.83 -2.13 -3.66
C VAL A 77 -10.24 -3.53 -3.82
N GLY A 78 -9.76 -3.86 -5.02
CA GLY A 78 -9.18 -5.16 -5.32
C GLY A 78 -7.87 -5.39 -4.57
N MET A 79 -7.03 -4.35 -4.49
CA MET A 79 -5.77 -4.41 -3.75
C MET A 79 -5.98 -4.50 -2.25
N LEU A 80 -6.99 -3.83 -1.70
CA LEU A 80 -7.38 -4.00 -0.31
C LEU A 80 -7.85 -5.44 -0.06
N ASN A 81 -8.77 -5.97 -0.86
CA ASN A 81 -9.21 -7.38 -0.80
C ASN A 81 -8.02 -8.36 -0.82
N LYS A 82 -7.07 -8.13 -1.72
CA LYS A 82 -5.83 -8.91 -1.81
C LYS A 82 -5.03 -8.82 -0.51
N ALA A 83 -4.80 -7.61 0.02
CA ALA A 83 -4.08 -7.40 1.27
C ALA A 83 -4.75 -8.09 2.47
N TYR A 84 -6.09 -8.06 2.54
CA TYR A 84 -6.86 -8.78 3.57
C TYR A 84 -6.70 -10.30 3.44
N SER A 85 -6.68 -10.84 2.21
CA SER A 85 -6.57 -12.28 1.95
C SER A 85 -5.16 -12.85 2.20
N GLU A 86 -4.12 -12.03 2.13
CA GLU A 86 -2.72 -12.45 2.32
C GLU A 86 -2.38 -12.77 3.79
N HIS A 87 -3.27 -12.49 4.74
CA HIS A 87 -3.26 -12.95 6.13
C HIS A 87 -1.88 -13.08 6.81
N ASN A 88 -1.01 -12.07 6.69
CA ASN A 88 0.12 -11.95 7.62
C ASN A 88 -0.45 -11.57 9.00
N ILE A 89 0.04 -12.20 10.08
CA ILE A 89 -0.43 -11.96 11.46
C ILE A 89 -0.37 -10.47 11.83
N TYR A 90 0.68 -9.76 11.41
CA TYR A 90 0.83 -8.33 11.65
C TYR A 90 -0.20 -7.48 10.89
N GLN A 91 -0.55 -7.89 9.67
CA GLN A 91 -1.57 -7.23 8.85
C GLN A 91 -2.98 -7.52 9.36
N SER A 92 -3.23 -8.75 9.83
CA SER A 92 -4.52 -9.16 10.37
C SER A 92 -4.90 -8.34 11.61
N ILE A 93 -3.94 -7.98 12.47
CA ILE A 93 -4.19 -7.12 13.64
C ILE A 93 -4.58 -5.71 13.20
N LEU A 94 -3.88 -5.11 12.24
CA LEU A 94 -4.19 -3.76 11.75
C LEU A 94 -5.56 -3.70 11.07
N PHE A 95 -5.91 -4.74 10.33
CA PHE A 95 -7.09 -4.82 9.48
C PHE A 95 -8.38 -5.25 10.18
N THR A 96 -8.29 -5.99 11.28
CA THR A 96 -9.47 -6.37 12.10
C THR A 96 -9.92 -5.26 13.05
N ASN A 97 -9.09 -4.23 13.23
CA ASN A 97 -9.33 -3.21 14.25
C ASN A 97 -10.37 -2.18 13.83
N TYR A 98 -10.72 -2.05 12.56
CA TYR A 98 -11.68 -1.04 12.09
C TYR A 98 -12.69 -1.63 11.08
N GLU A 99 -13.84 -0.97 10.93
CA GLU A 99 -14.82 -1.34 9.90
C GLU A 99 -14.32 -0.85 8.53
N SER A 100 -13.94 -1.80 7.66
CA SER A 100 -13.40 -1.48 6.35
C SER A 100 -14.48 -0.98 5.39
N ALA A 101 -14.14 0.06 4.62
CA ALA A 101 -14.93 0.60 3.53
C ALA A 101 -15.22 -0.45 2.44
N VAL A 102 -14.30 -1.41 2.27
CA VAL A 102 -14.44 -2.53 1.33
C VAL A 102 -15.75 -3.30 1.56
N ASN A 103 -16.20 -3.43 2.81
CA ASN A 103 -17.43 -4.16 3.14
C ASN A 103 -18.72 -3.47 2.65
N SER A 104 -18.63 -2.20 2.21
CA SER A 104 -19.77 -1.45 1.67
C SER A 104 -20.01 -1.73 0.18
N PHE A 105 -19.08 -2.40 -0.49
CA PHE A 105 -19.16 -2.74 -1.91
C PHE A 105 -19.99 -4.02 -2.12
N THR A 106 -20.69 -4.07 -3.23
CA THR A 106 -21.47 -5.23 -3.65
C THR A 106 -20.58 -6.36 -4.14
N LEU A 107 -21.13 -7.58 -4.19
CA LEU A 107 -20.44 -8.73 -4.78
C LEU A 107 -20.00 -8.48 -6.24
N THR A 108 -20.78 -7.72 -6.99
CA THR A 108 -20.47 -7.38 -8.38
C THR A 108 -19.27 -6.44 -8.46
N GLU A 109 -19.23 -5.40 -7.63
CA GLU A 109 -18.09 -4.46 -7.54
C GLU A 109 -16.82 -5.19 -7.09
N HIS A 110 -16.91 -6.10 -6.12
CA HIS A 110 -15.76 -6.92 -5.74
C HIS A 110 -15.21 -7.79 -6.87
N ARG A 111 -16.08 -8.34 -7.72
CA ARG A 111 -15.65 -9.10 -8.90
C ARG A 111 -14.97 -8.22 -9.93
N PHE A 112 -15.49 -7.02 -10.17
CA PHE A 112 -14.85 -6.05 -11.06
C PHE A 112 -13.49 -5.60 -10.52
N ALA A 113 -13.42 -5.27 -9.24
CA ALA A 113 -12.18 -4.94 -8.55
C ALA A 113 -11.12 -6.03 -8.68
N GLN A 114 -11.51 -7.30 -8.53
CA GLN A 114 -10.62 -8.44 -8.75
C GLN A 114 -10.12 -8.51 -10.20
N LEU A 115 -11.02 -8.36 -11.19
CA LEU A 115 -10.64 -8.36 -12.60
C LEU A 115 -9.66 -7.22 -12.92
N VAL A 116 -9.85 -6.04 -12.34
CA VAL A 116 -8.93 -4.90 -12.52
C VAL A 116 -7.55 -5.21 -11.96
N VAL A 117 -7.46 -5.80 -10.76
CA VAL A 117 -6.17 -6.24 -10.20
C VAL A 117 -5.51 -7.30 -11.07
N GLU A 118 -6.28 -8.26 -11.58
CA GLU A 118 -5.78 -9.31 -12.49
C GLU A 118 -5.24 -8.71 -13.80
N MET A 119 -5.88 -7.69 -14.36
CA MET A 119 -5.38 -6.96 -15.55
C MET A 119 -4.07 -6.23 -15.27
N CYS A 120 -3.89 -5.69 -14.07
CA CYS A 120 -2.64 -5.04 -13.65
C CYS A 120 -1.56 -6.04 -13.23
N SER A 121 -1.88 -7.33 -13.13
CA SER A 121 -0.93 -8.37 -12.75
C SER A 121 -0.25 -8.97 -13.99
N ASP A 122 1.08 -9.09 -13.95
CA ASP A 122 1.79 -9.86 -14.97
C ASP A 122 1.49 -11.36 -14.77
N THR A 123 0.53 -11.86 -15.56
CA THR A 123 0.04 -13.26 -15.54
C THR A 123 1.11 -14.34 -15.77
N ARG A 124 2.36 -13.96 -16.03
CA ARG A 124 3.46 -14.90 -16.30
C ARG A 124 4.03 -15.57 -15.06
N PHE A 125 3.76 -15.06 -13.85
CA PHE A 125 4.32 -15.61 -12.61
C PHE A 125 3.22 -15.85 -11.56
N VAL A 126 3.18 -17.07 -11.01
CA VAL A 126 2.26 -17.51 -9.94
C VAL A 126 2.70 -16.96 -8.56
N GLU A 127 3.82 -16.23 -8.52
CA GLU A 127 4.36 -15.60 -7.31
C GLU A 127 3.60 -14.30 -6.98
N PRO A 128 3.59 -13.87 -5.70
CA PRO A 128 2.99 -12.60 -5.33
C PRO A 128 3.71 -11.47 -6.08
N ASN A 129 3.03 -10.89 -7.08
CA ASN A 129 3.61 -9.81 -7.88
C ASN A 129 3.89 -8.59 -6.98
N PRO A 130 5.16 -8.32 -6.60
CA PRO A 130 5.49 -7.23 -5.70
C PRO A 130 5.16 -5.86 -6.33
N GLN A 131 5.09 -5.80 -7.66
CA GLN A 131 4.78 -4.59 -8.40
C GLN A 131 3.37 -4.09 -8.10
N LEU A 132 2.40 -4.96 -7.78
CA LEU A 132 1.02 -4.53 -7.52
C LEU A 132 0.91 -3.58 -6.31
N TYR A 133 1.69 -3.81 -5.25
CA TYR A 133 1.72 -2.91 -4.10
C TYR A 133 2.48 -1.61 -4.40
N SER A 134 3.47 -1.65 -5.29
CA SER A 134 4.12 -0.44 -5.83
C SER A 134 3.21 0.34 -6.79
N VAL A 135 2.35 -0.33 -7.56
CA VAL A 135 1.31 0.30 -8.38
C VAL A 135 0.27 0.94 -7.45
N LEU A 136 -0.15 0.26 -6.38
CA LEU A 136 -1.02 0.83 -5.37
C LEU A 136 -0.45 2.10 -4.76
N SER A 137 0.83 2.15 -4.42
CA SER A 137 1.44 3.37 -3.88
C SER A 137 1.50 4.49 -4.91
N VAL A 138 1.80 4.19 -6.18
CA VAL A 138 1.71 5.17 -7.27
C VAL A 138 0.28 5.70 -7.38
N VAL A 139 -0.72 4.82 -7.33
CA VAL A 139 -2.13 5.20 -7.46
C VAL A 139 -2.56 6.11 -6.31
N VAL A 140 -2.28 5.71 -5.07
CA VAL A 140 -2.60 6.46 -3.85
C VAL A 140 -1.90 7.83 -3.85
N ASN A 141 -0.68 7.92 -4.39
CA ASN A 141 0.06 9.18 -4.44
C ASN A 141 -0.43 10.14 -5.54
N HIS A 142 -0.69 9.63 -6.74
CA HIS A 142 -0.94 10.48 -7.92
C HIS A 142 -2.42 10.76 -8.16
N PHE A 143 -3.32 9.89 -7.67
CA PHE A 143 -4.76 10.02 -7.87
C PHE A 143 -5.52 10.25 -6.56
N ALA A 144 -4.85 10.65 -5.48
CA ALA A 144 -5.50 10.96 -4.20
C ALA A 144 -6.67 11.94 -4.34
N GLU A 145 -6.54 12.93 -5.24
CA GLU A 145 -7.55 13.95 -5.50
C GLU A 145 -8.83 13.40 -6.16
N ASP A 146 -8.78 12.19 -6.74
CA ASP A 146 -9.94 11.55 -7.35
C ASP A 146 -10.87 10.88 -6.32
N PHE A 147 -10.40 10.68 -5.08
CA PHE A 147 -11.17 10.07 -3.99
C PHE A 147 -11.94 11.15 -3.19
N ILE A 148 -13.04 11.66 -3.77
CA ILE A 148 -13.80 12.78 -3.21
C ILE A 148 -14.97 12.31 -2.34
N GLU A 149 -15.60 11.19 -2.69
CA GLU A 149 -16.76 10.68 -1.96
C GLU A 149 -16.34 10.14 -0.58
N PRO A 150 -17.17 10.29 0.48
CA PRO A 150 -16.78 9.87 1.83
C PRO A 150 -16.31 8.41 1.93
N LEU A 151 -16.91 7.51 1.15
CA LEU A 151 -16.51 6.10 1.08
C LEU A 151 -15.13 5.96 0.42
N HIS A 152 -14.89 6.69 -0.67
CA HIS A 152 -13.63 6.69 -1.40
C HIS A 152 -12.49 7.30 -0.56
N VAL A 153 -12.76 8.36 0.19
CA VAL A 153 -11.78 8.94 1.12
C VAL A 153 -11.34 7.89 2.15
N GLN A 154 -12.27 7.12 2.70
CA GLN A 154 -11.94 6.04 3.63
C GLN A 154 -11.13 4.93 2.94
N LEU A 155 -11.50 4.53 1.72
CA LEU A 155 -10.70 3.57 0.93
C LEU A 155 -9.26 4.05 0.73
N LEU A 156 -9.06 5.33 0.43
CA LEU A 156 -7.74 5.92 0.24
C LEU A 156 -6.92 5.83 1.54
N GLU A 157 -7.52 6.14 2.69
CA GLU A 157 -6.87 5.99 4.01
C GLU A 157 -6.49 4.53 4.31
N GLU A 158 -7.35 3.57 3.99
CA GLU A 158 -7.05 2.14 4.13
C GLU A 158 -5.91 1.70 3.21
N ALA A 159 -5.87 2.21 1.97
CA ALA A 159 -4.81 1.93 1.02
C ALA A 159 -3.46 2.50 1.46
N LYS A 160 -3.44 3.71 2.04
CA LYS A 160 -2.26 4.29 2.68
C LYS A 160 -1.75 3.40 3.81
N LEU A 161 -2.66 2.90 4.66
CA LEU A 161 -2.30 1.99 5.75
C LEU A 161 -1.64 0.70 5.24
N VAL A 162 -2.20 0.09 4.18
CA VAL A 162 -1.60 -1.09 3.53
C VAL A 162 -0.19 -0.78 3.04
N CYS A 163 -0.02 0.32 2.31
CA CYS A 163 1.29 0.73 1.77
C CYS A 163 2.29 0.94 2.91
N LEU A 164 2.00 1.83 3.87
CA LEU A 164 2.90 2.09 4.99
C LEU A 164 3.26 0.83 5.78
N THR A 165 2.30 -0.08 5.99
CA THR A 165 2.57 -1.36 6.65
C THR A 165 3.56 -2.22 5.86
N LYS A 166 3.41 -2.33 4.53
CA LYS A 166 4.36 -3.06 3.69
C LYS A 166 5.76 -2.43 3.73
N MET A 167 5.87 -1.09 3.78
CA MET A 167 7.16 -0.41 3.93
C MET A 167 7.80 -0.68 5.28
N PHE A 168 7.02 -0.60 6.36
CA PHE A 168 7.52 -0.92 7.69
C PHE A 168 8.07 -2.35 7.74
N LEU A 169 7.34 -3.32 7.19
CA LEU A 169 7.79 -4.71 7.13
C LEU A 169 9.09 -4.86 6.32
N ALA A 170 9.20 -4.17 5.17
CA ALA A 170 10.43 -4.19 4.37
C ALA A 170 11.64 -3.60 5.13
N ILE A 171 11.44 -2.50 5.88
CA ILE A 171 12.49 -1.92 6.74
C ILE A 171 12.92 -2.93 7.83
N GLN A 172 11.96 -3.62 8.47
CA GLN A 172 12.27 -4.60 9.51
C GLN A 172 13.04 -5.80 8.95
N GLU A 173 12.68 -6.28 7.76
CA GLU A 173 13.34 -7.41 7.10
C GLU A 173 14.79 -7.06 6.75
N GLN A 174 15.04 -5.88 6.16
CA GLN A 174 16.40 -5.40 5.88
C GLN A 174 17.28 -5.35 7.14
N LYS A 175 16.72 -4.93 8.28
CA LYS A 175 17.45 -4.91 9.56
C LYS A 175 17.79 -6.32 10.05
N GLN A 176 16.93 -7.30 9.80
CA GLN A 176 17.22 -8.70 10.15
C GLN A 176 18.32 -9.25 9.27
N ASP A 177 18.28 -9.00 7.96
CA ASP A 177 19.31 -9.46 7.02
C ASP A 177 20.68 -8.84 7.32
N LEU A 178 20.75 -7.54 7.61
CA LEU A 178 22.01 -6.88 7.98
C LEU A 178 22.62 -7.45 9.27
N LYS A 179 21.79 -7.87 10.24
CA LYS A 179 22.24 -8.53 11.47
C LYS A 179 22.71 -9.97 11.26
N LEU A 180 22.25 -10.63 10.20
CA LEU A 180 22.68 -11.99 9.85
C LEU A 180 24.01 -12.03 9.10
N VAL A 181 24.43 -10.90 8.51
CA VAL A 181 25.69 -10.76 7.75
C VAL A 181 26.82 -10.15 8.60
N SER A 182 26.52 -9.62 9.79
CA SER A 182 27.46 -9.06 10.77
C SER A 182 27.94 -10.07 11.80
#